data_AF-A0A1L3SXP8-F1
#
_entry.id   AF-A0A1L3SXP8-F1
#
_cell.length_a   1.000
_cell.length_b   1.000
_cell.length_c   1.000
_cell.angle_alpha   90.00
_cell.angle_beta   90.00
_cell.angle_gamma   90.00
#
_symmetry.space_group_name_H-M   'P 1'
#
loop_
_entity.id
_entity.type
_entity.pdbx_description
1 polymer ?
#
loop_
_entity_poly.entity_id
_entity_poly.type
_entity_poly.pdbx_seq_one_letter_code
_entity_poly.pdbx_strand_id
1 'polypeptide(L)'
;MTPKQKELLVEALQSDYVSLKGSGEHAAVKAMHRKGWITSDYSVNRSTITQEGKDALRLHSKPAEIFDNILLIDGRPVARIINGQTQRLEEFLADQDL
;
A
#
# COMPACT_ATOMS: atom_id res chain seq x y z
N MET A 1 -4.09 10.52 -0.09
CA MET A 1 -3.50 9.54 0.85
C MET A 1 -2.08 9.96 1.18
N THR A 2 -1.61 9.83 2.42
CA THR A 2 -0.20 10.13 2.77
C THR A 2 0.71 8.93 2.46
N PRO A 3 2.02 9.12 2.26
CA PRO A 3 2.94 8.01 2.01
C PRO A 3 2.86 6.91 3.08
N LYS A 4 2.80 7.28 4.37
CA LYS A 4 2.68 6.32 5.47
C LYS A 4 1.34 5.57 5.48
N GLN A 5 0.24 6.19 5.05
CA GLN A 5 -1.04 5.49 4.88
C GLN A 5 -0.96 4.47 3.74
N LYS A 6 -0.33 4.83 2.62
CA LYS A 6 -0.11 3.91 1.49
C LYS A 6 0.75 2.72 1.91
N GLU A 7 1.87 2.99 2.58
CA GLU A 7 2.78 1.98 3.14
C GLU A 7 2.03 0.98 4.02
N LEU A 8 1.30 1.45 5.04
CA LEU A 8 0.57 0.58 5.97
C LEU A 8 -0.51 -0.25 5.27
N LEU A 9 -1.23 0.31 4.29
CA LEU A 9 -2.21 -0.45 3.51
C LEU A 9 -1.55 -1.51 2.62
N VAL A 10 -0.45 -1.18 1.95
CA VAL A 10 0.30 -2.10 1.09
C VAL A 10 0.93 -3.24 1.90
N GLU A 11 1.51 -2.94 3.07
CA GLU A 11 2.05 -3.95 3.99
C GLU A 11 0.94 -4.87 4.52
N ALA A 12 -0.18 -4.31 4.94
CA ALA A 12 -1.31 -5.08 5.46
C ALA A 12 -2.00 -5.96 4.41
N LEU A 13 -1.94 -5.60 3.13
CA LEU A 13 -2.41 -6.50 2.06
C LEU A 13 -1.49 -7.72 1.90
N GLN A 14 -0.20 -7.60 2.21
CA GLN A 14 0.78 -8.66 2.08
C GLN A 14 0.91 -9.53 3.34
N SER A 15 0.64 -8.98 4.51
CA SER A 15 0.85 -9.63 5.79
C SER A 15 -0.43 -9.77 6.61
N ASP A 16 -0.52 -10.85 7.39
CA ASP A 16 -1.58 -11.04 8.39
C ASP A 16 -1.36 -10.15 9.63
N TYR A 17 -0.20 -9.51 9.75
CA TYR A 17 0.14 -8.61 10.85
C TYR A 17 1.08 -7.49 10.40
N VAL A 18 0.74 -6.24 10.74
CA VAL A 18 1.62 -5.07 10.60
C VAL A 18 1.97 -4.55 12.00
N SER A 19 3.27 -4.44 12.27
CA SER A 19 3.77 -3.95 13.55
C SER A 19 3.81 -2.42 13.55
N LEU A 20 3.04 -1.79 14.43
CA LEU A 20 3.04 -0.34 14.63
C LEU A 20 4.13 0.03 15.65
N LYS A 21 5.27 0.53 15.16
CA LYS A 21 6.48 0.84 15.91
C LYS A 21 6.53 2.28 16.45
N GLY A 22 5.70 3.20 15.98
CA GLY A 22 5.81 4.62 16.36
C GLY A 22 4.52 5.43 16.38
N SER A 23 4.58 6.64 16.96
CA SER A 23 3.43 7.56 17.08
C SER A 23 2.86 7.99 15.73
N GLY A 24 3.71 8.13 14.70
CA GLY A 24 3.29 8.46 13.34
C GLY A 24 2.41 7.38 12.69
N GLU A 25 2.70 6.11 12.95
CA GLU A 25 1.90 4.97 12.46
C GLU A 25 0.55 4.91 13.16
N HIS A 26 0.52 5.12 14.48
CA HIS A 26 -0.73 5.19 15.23
C HIS A 26 -1.62 6.35 14.75
N ALA A 27 -1.03 7.52 14.46
CA ALA A 27 -1.76 8.64 13.89
C ALA A 27 -2.32 8.32 12.48
N ALA A 28 -1.53 7.62 11.65
CA ALA A 28 -1.99 7.16 10.35
C ALA A 28 -3.15 6.16 10.47
N VAL A 29 -3.05 5.14 11.32
CA VAL A 29 -4.11 4.16 11.58
C VAL A 29 -5.40 4.84 12.03
N LYS A 30 -5.33 5.76 13.00
CA LYS A 30 -6.51 6.54 13.42
C LYS A 30 -7.12 7.35 12.27
N ALA A 31 -6.29 7.96 11.43
CA ALA A 31 -6.78 8.69 10.27
C ALA A 31 -7.42 7.78 9.21
N MET A 32 -6.88 6.58 8.99
CA MET A 32 -7.45 5.58 8.06
C MET A 32 -8.79 5.04 8.58
N HIS A 33 -8.89 4.76 9.88
CA HIS A 33 -10.13 4.34 10.52
C HIS A 33 -11.23 5.42 10.38
N ARG A 34 -10.92 6.69 10.65
CA ARG A 34 -11.87 7.81 10.46
C ARG A 34 -12.35 7.97 9.01
N LYS A 35 -11.55 7.53 8.04
CA LYS A 35 -11.89 7.54 6.61
C LYS A 35 -12.66 6.29 6.18
N GLY A 36 -12.88 5.33 7.08
CA GLY A 36 -13.53 4.06 6.78
C GLY A 36 -12.67 3.11 5.94
N TRP A 37 -11.35 3.32 5.85
CA TRP A 37 -10.45 2.48 5.05
C TRP A 37 -10.05 1.19 5.76
N ILE A 38 -10.16 1.20 7.09
CA ILE A 38 -9.92 0.05 7.96
C ILE A 38 -10.97 0.02 9.07
N THR A 39 -11.22 -1.17 9.62
CA THR A 39 -12.22 -1.40 10.67
C THR A 39 -11.69 -1.26 12.10
N SER A 40 -10.37 -1.14 12.29
CA SER A 40 -9.71 -1.00 13.59
C SER A 40 -8.91 0.30 13.64
N ASP A 41 -8.91 1.01 14.76
CA ASP A 41 -8.10 2.21 15.00
C ASP A 41 -6.79 1.94 15.76
N TYR A 42 -6.50 0.68 16.06
CA TYR A 42 -5.30 0.24 16.79
C TYR A 42 -4.43 -0.74 16.00
N SER A 43 -4.95 -1.33 14.94
CA SER A 43 -4.24 -2.36 14.18
C SER A 43 -4.55 -2.25 12.70
N VAL A 44 -3.59 -2.66 11.87
CA VAL A 44 -3.82 -2.82 10.45
C VAL A 44 -3.28 -4.17 10.00
N ASN A 45 -4.09 -4.90 9.26
CA ASN A 45 -3.81 -6.21 8.67
C ASN A 45 -4.81 -6.47 7.53
N ARG A 46 -4.63 -7.57 6.80
CA ARG A 46 -5.48 -7.90 5.66
C ARG A 46 -6.98 -7.93 5.98
N SER A 47 -7.37 -8.46 7.15
CA SER A 47 -8.79 -8.61 7.53
C SER A 47 -9.43 -7.30 7.99
N THR A 48 -8.63 -6.33 8.43
CA THR A 48 -9.14 -5.00 8.83
C THR A 48 -9.36 -4.06 7.66
N ILE A 49 -8.77 -4.30 6.48
CA ILE A 49 -8.92 -3.41 5.32
C ILE A 49 -10.29 -3.57 4.69
N THR A 50 -11.04 -2.46 4.61
CA THR A 50 -12.36 -2.39 3.99
C THR A 50 -12.26 -2.33 2.47
N GLN A 51 -13.41 -2.43 1.78
CA GLN A 51 -13.43 -2.23 0.33
C GLN A 51 -13.07 -0.79 -0.03
N GLU A 52 -13.55 0.19 0.75
CA GLU A 52 -13.25 1.61 0.61
C GLU A 52 -11.75 1.89 0.75
N GLY A 53 -11.05 1.16 1.63
CA GLY A 53 -9.60 1.25 1.77
C GLY A 53 -8.86 0.76 0.53
N LYS A 54 -9.31 -0.33 -0.08
CA LYS A 54 -8.75 -0.85 -1.34
C LYS A 54 -9.01 0.10 -2.51
N ASP A 55 -10.22 0.66 -2.58
CA ASP A 55 -10.60 1.59 -3.63
C ASP A 55 -9.83 2.93 -3.50
N ALA A 56 -9.63 3.40 -2.27
CA ALA A 56 -8.78 4.56 -2.01
C ALA A 56 -7.32 4.30 -2.40
N LEU A 57 -6.80 3.09 -2.13
CA LEU A 57 -5.45 2.71 -2.55
C LEU A 57 -5.32 2.67 -4.07
N ARG A 58 -6.32 2.13 -4.77
CA ARG A 58 -6.39 2.14 -6.24
C ARG A 58 -6.42 3.56 -6.81
N LEU A 59 -7.27 4.43 -6.28
CA LEU A 59 -7.40 5.83 -6.73
C LEU A 59 -6.12 6.64 -6.53
N HIS A 60 -5.33 6.31 -5.51
CA HIS A 60 -4.06 6.96 -5.18
C HIS A 60 -2.82 6.22 -5.71
N SER A 61 -3.01 5.26 -6.61
CA SER A 61 -1.94 4.50 -7.25
C SER A 61 -1.97 4.69 -8.76
N LYS A 62 -0.82 4.55 -9.41
CA LYS A 62 -0.78 4.45 -10.88
C LYS A 62 -1.34 3.08 -11.32
N PRO A 63 -1.76 2.92 -12.58
CA PRO A 63 -2.18 1.63 -13.11
C PRO A 63 -1.14 0.52 -12.86
N ALA A 64 0.14 0.85 -13.02
CA ALA A 64 1.27 0.05 -12.58
C ALA A 64 2.34 0.97 -11.95
N GLU A 65 2.84 0.60 -10.77
CA GLU A 65 3.97 1.30 -10.12
C GLU A 65 4.79 0.36 -9.25
N ILE A 66 6.01 0.79 -8.97
CA ILE A 66 6.86 0.17 -7.96
C ILE A 66 6.79 1.01 -6.69
N PHE A 67 6.40 0.39 -5.58
CA PHE A 67 6.35 1.00 -4.27
C PHE A 67 7.16 0.16 -3.29
N ASP A 68 8.27 0.69 -2.77
CA ASP A 68 9.18 0.01 -1.84
C ASP A 68 9.56 -1.44 -2.26
N ASN A 69 10.02 -1.58 -3.52
CA ASN A 69 10.36 -2.86 -4.15
C ASN A 69 9.18 -3.85 -4.29
N ILE A 70 7.95 -3.35 -4.26
CA ILE A 70 6.74 -4.13 -4.55
C ILE A 70 6.10 -3.58 -5.83
N LEU A 71 5.83 -4.46 -6.78
CA LEU A 71 5.01 -4.12 -7.94
C LEU A 71 3.56 -4.03 -7.50
N LEU A 72 2.99 -2.84 -7.65
CA LEU A 72 1.57 -2.57 -7.49
C LEU A 72 0.91 -2.50 -8.87
N ILE A 73 -0.19 -3.22 -9.04
CA ILE A 73 -1.11 -3.07 -10.18
C ILE A 73 -2.45 -2.61 -9.63
N ASP A 74 -2.93 -1.45 -10.09
CA ASP A 74 -4.16 -0.82 -9.57
C ASP A 74 -4.15 -0.71 -8.03
N GLY A 75 -2.97 -0.37 -7.47
CA GLY A 75 -2.76 -0.27 -6.02
C GLY A 75 -2.71 -1.60 -5.26
N ARG A 76 -2.84 -2.76 -5.93
CA ARG A 76 -2.74 -4.08 -5.31
C ARG A 76 -1.30 -4.60 -5.39
N PRO A 77 -0.72 -5.10 -4.29
CA PRO A 77 0.60 -5.74 -4.34
C PRO A 77 0.50 -7.07 -5.08
N VAL A 78 1.26 -7.20 -6.18
CA VAL A 78 1.25 -8.40 -7.04
C VAL A 78 2.53 -9.22 -6.87
N ALA A 79 3.67 -8.56 -6.78
CA ALA A 79 4.96 -9.24 -6.68
C ALA A 79 5.99 -8.40 -5.92
N ARG A 80 6.91 -9.08 -5.25
CA ARG A 80 8.11 -8.44 -4.71
C ARG A 80 9.21 -8.48 -5.76
N ILE A 81 9.88 -7.35 -5.95
CA ILE A 81 10.96 -7.20 -6.93
C ILE A 81 12.26 -7.70 -6.30
N ILE A 82 13.01 -8.48 -7.08
CA ILE A 82 14.33 -8.96 -6.67
C ILE A 82 15.32 -7.79 -6.72
N ASN A 83 16.15 -7.66 -5.69
CA ASN A 83 17.17 -6.63 -5.58
C ASN A 83 18.01 -6.55 -6.88
N GLY A 84 18.14 -5.35 -7.44
CA GLY A 84 18.88 -5.10 -8.68
C GLY A 84 18.05 -5.19 -9.98
N GLN A 85 16.76 -5.53 -9.92
CA GLN A 85 15.87 -5.49 -11.08
C GLN A 85 14.95 -4.25 -11.12
N THR A 86 14.99 -3.39 -10.10
CA THR A 86 14.10 -2.22 -9.98
C THR A 86 14.20 -1.30 -11.19
N GLN A 87 15.41 -0.84 -11.53
CA GLN A 87 15.61 0.11 -12.64
C GLN A 87 15.13 -0.44 -13.99
N ARG A 88 15.40 -1.73 -14.27
CA ARG A 88 14.95 -2.39 -15.50
C ARG A 88 13.42 -2.49 -15.58
N LEU A 89 12.78 -2.69 -14.43
CA LEU A 89 11.31 -2.75 -14.35
C LEU A 89 10.69 -1.35 -14.46
N GLU A 90 11.32 -0.33 -13.90
CA GLU A 90 10.91 1.08 -14.05
C GLU A 90 10.98 1.52 -15.51
N GLU A 91 12.09 1.22 -16.20
CA GLU A 91 12.25 1.47 -17.64
C GLU A 91 11.16 0.78 -18.46
N PHE A 92 10.90 -0.50 -18.18
CA PHE A 92 9.82 -1.23 -18.84
C PHE A 92 8.43 -0.61 -18.60
N LEU A 93 8.15 -0.13 -17.39
CA LEU A 93 6.88 0.53 -17.08
C LEU A 93 6.75 1.91 -17.74
N ALA A 94 7.87 2.62 -17.93
CA ALA A 94 7.89 3.91 -18.62
C ALA A 94 7.68 3.75 -20.13
N ASP A 95 8.25 2.72 -20.75
CA ASP A 95 8.09 2.43 -22.18
C ASP A 95 6.69 1.94 -22.58
N GLN A 96 5.90 1.48 -21.60
CA GLN A 96 4.55 0.94 -21.83
C GLN A 96 3.46 2.01 -22.00
N ASP A 97 3.76 3.30 -21.79
CA ASP A 97 2.85 4.47 -21.91
C ASP A 97 1.36 4.10 -21.75
N LEU A 98 1.00 3.70 -20.52
CA LEU A 98 -0.37 3.45 -20.04
C LEU A 98 -1.03 4.74 -19.56
#